data_AF-A0A0N5CY46-F1
#
_entry.id   AF-A0A0N5CY46-F1
#
_cell.length_a   1.000
_cell.length_b   1.000
_cell.length_c   1.000
_cell.angle_alpha   90.00
_cell.angle_beta   90.00
_cell.angle_gamma   90.00
#
_symmetry.space_group_name_H-M   'P 1'
#
loop_
_entity.id
_entity.type
_entity.pdbx_description
1 polymer ?
#
loop_
_entity_poly.entity_id
_entity_poly.type
_entity_poly.pdbx_seq_one_letter_code
_entity_poly.pdbx_strand_id
1 'polypeptide(L)'
;MQWEQNNVLIGSSALETICMTVADYYNDHKHLRPHIRCALLMEIQYKIVGEYIIGIDNRRLSLANYDDRYKASKLLKRNGERVSLLFSKLLDDVDVTFTDLTVVLVALSDVLSLRDKSLLSLETTTLVRKFPDIHVELLSALIQAREDMGRVESRSMAEDTIGHIKHHAKGDAVFAKLFQSCKTGSKRIFSLEDTMEHMFVKLI
;
A
#
# COMPACT_ATOMS: atom_id res chain seq x y z
N MET A 1 -19.28 -17.46 16.36
CA MET A 1 -17.93 -17.13 15.85
C MET A 1 -18.06 -15.92 14.93
N GLN A 2 -18.04 -14.71 15.49
CA GLN A 2 -18.54 -13.52 14.79
C GLN A 2 -17.59 -12.34 14.96
N TRP A 3 -16.33 -12.53 14.55
CA TRP A 3 -15.29 -11.49 14.60
C TRP A 3 -14.53 -11.30 13.27
N GLU A 4 -14.91 -11.97 12.18
CA GLU A 4 -14.26 -11.80 10.86
C GLU A 4 -14.86 -10.70 9.98
N GLN A 5 -15.94 -10.02 10.38
CA GLN A 5 -16.70 -9.17 9.46
C GLN A 5 -16.36 -7.67 9.44
N ASN A 6 -15.46 -7.17 10.29
CA ASN A 6 -15.07 -5.76 10.23
C ASN A 6 -13.56 -5.64 9.98
N ASN A 7 -13.26 -5.32 8.72
CA ASN A 7 -11.97 -5.19 8.05
C ASN A 7 -10.91 -4.39 8.86
N VAL A 8 -9.85 -5.06 9.35
CA VAL A 8 -8.71 -4.41 10.03
C VAL A 8 -7.35 -4.97 9.57
N LEU A 9 -7.10 -5.06 8.26
CA LEU A 9 -5.94 -5.75 7.62
C LEU A 9 -6.21 -7.24 7.44
N ILE A 10 -6.46 -7.63 6.19
CA ILE A 10 -6.79 -8.98 5.72
C ILE A 10 -6.05 -10.04 6.55
N GLY A 11 -6.80 -10.89 7.27
CA GLY A 11 -6.22 -11.96 8.08
C GLY A 11 -5.21 -12.79 7.29
N SER A 12 -4.22 -13.38 7.96
CA SER A 12 -3.11 -14.02 7.23
C SER A 12 -3.55 -15.15 6.32
N SER A 13 -4.67 -15.81 6.64
CA SER A 13 -5.31 -16.82 5.80
C SER A 13 -5.82 -16.25 4.49
N ALA A 14 -6.44 -15.07 4.50
CA ALA A 14 -6.97 -14.46 3.28
C ALA A 14 -5.86 -13.91 2.38
N LEU A 15 -4.79 -13.31 2.93
CA LEU A 15 -3.63 -12.96 2.12
C LEU A 15 -2.94 -14.21 1.56
N GLU A 16 -2.84 -15.28 2.35
CA GLU A 16 -2.29 -16.55 1.90
C GLU A 16 -3.06 -17.11 0.71
N THR A 17 -4.40 -17.14 0.77
CA THR A 17 -5.24 -17.50 -0.38
C THR A 17 -4.97 -16.62 -1.59
N ILE A 18 -4.89 -15.29 -1.43
CA ILE A 18 -4.56 -14.37 -2.53
C ILE A 18 -3.20 -14.72 -3.15
N CYS A 19 -2.18 -14.93 -2.33
CA CYS A 19 -0.84 -15.29 -2.79
C CYS A 19 -0.83 -16.63 -3.54
N MET A 20 -1.56 -17.63 -3.03
CA MET A 20 -1.70 -18.93 -3.69
C MET A 20 -2.41 -18.76 -5.05
N THR A 21 -3.53 -18.06 -5.09
CA THR A 21 -4.27 -17.79 -6.33
C THR A 21 -3.39 -17.07 -7.36
N VAL A 22 -2.63 -16.05 -6.97
CA VAL A 22 -1.71 -15.35 -7.88
C VAL A 22 -0.62 -16.30 -8.41
N ALA A 23 -0.05 -17.15 -7.55
CA ALA A 23 0.96 -18.13 -7.96
C ALA A 23 0.39 -19.22 -8.89
N ASP A 24 -0.85 -19.66 -8.64
CA ASP A 24 -1.52 -20.67 -9.47
C ASP A 24 -1.77 -20.11 -10.88
N TYR A 25 -2.35 -18.91 -11.01
CA TYR A 25 -2.60 -18.25 -12.29
C TYR A 25 -1.32 -17.80 -13.02
N TYR A 26 -0.22 -17.58 -12.29
CA TYR A 26 1.05 -17.26 -12.94
C TYR A 26 1.49 -18.35 -13.92
N ASN A 27 1.19 -19.62 -13.66
CA ASN A 27 1.53 -20.71 -14.57
C ASN A 27 0.89 -20.58 -15.96
N ASP A 28 -0.28 -19.94 -16.04
CA ASP A 28 -0.97 -19.69 -17.31
C ASP A 28 -0.36 -18.49 -18.06
N HIS A 29 0.28 -17.56 -17.34
CA HIS A 29 0.78 -16.29 -17.87
C HIS A 29 2.31 -16.23 -18.00
N LYS A 30 3.05 -17.22 -17.50
CA LYS A 30 4.52 -17.28 -17.60
C LYS A 30 5.04 -17.29 -19.04
N HIS A 31 4.21 -17.66 -20.00
CA HIS A 31 4.56 -17.68 -21.42
C HIS A 31 4.36 -16.34 -22.14
N LEU A 32 3.78 -15.33 -21.47
CA LEU A 32 3.70 -13.98 -22.01
C LEU A 32 5.10 -13.37 -22.19
N ARG A 33 5.23 -12.43 -23.13
CA ARG A 33 6.47 -11.64 -23.29
C ARG A 33 6.85 -10.98 -21.96
N PRO A 34 8.14 -10.93 -21.56
CA PRO A 34 8.55 -10.48 -20.24
C PRO A 34 7.97 -9.12 -19.82
N HIS A 35 7.99 -8.12 -20.69
CA HIS A 35 7.42 -6.79 -20.39
C HIS A 35 5.90 -6.79 -20.18
N ILE A 36 5.16 -7.66 -20.89
CA ILE A 36 3.71 -7.83 -20.70
C ILE A 36 3.45 -8.52 -19.37
N ARG A 37 4.24 -9.54 -19.04
CA ARG A 37 4.17 -10.25 -17.76
C ARG A 37 4.48 -9.31 -16.58
N CYS A 38 5.53 -8.50 -16.66
CA CYS A 38 5.83 -7.47 -15.65
C CYS A 38 4.69 -6.47 -15.49
N ALA A 39 4.11 -5.99 -16.59
CA ALA A 39 2.99 -5.05 -16.52
C ALA A 39 1.77 -5.68 -15.82
N LEU A 40 1.43 -6.93 -16.13
CA LEU A 40 0.37 -7.67 -15.46
C LEU A 40 0.65 -7.84 -13.95
N LEU A 41 1.86 -8.26 -13.60
CA LEU A 41 2.27 -8.43 -12.21
C LEU A 41 2.27 -7.10 -11.44
N MET A 42 2.67 -6.00 -12.09
CA MET A 42 2.58 -4.67 -11.49
C MET A 42 1.13 -4.30 -11.16
N GLU A 43 0.17 -4.55 -12.06
CA GLU A 43 -1.26 -4.29 -11.78
C GLU A 43 -1.80 -5.14 -10.63
N ILE A 44 -1.39 -6.41 -10.53
CA ILE A 44 -1.76 -7.26 -9.39
C ILE A 44 -1.16 -6.70 -8.10
N GLN A 45 0.10 -6.25 -8.12
CA GLN A 45 0.75 -5.67 -6.95
C GLN A 45 0.06 -4.36 -6.53
N TYR A 46 -0.30 -3.49 -7.48
CA TYR A 46 -1.09 -2.28 -7.26
C TYR A 46 -2.41 -2.58 -6.56
N LYS A 47 -3.15 -3.61 -7.03
CA LYS A 47 -4.39 -4.06 -6.37
C LYS A 47 -4.15 -4.50 -4.94
N ILE A 48 -3.19 -5.39 -4.71
CA ILE A 48 -2.94 -5.95 -3.38
C ILE A 48 -2.54 -4.84 -2.39
N VAL A 49 -1.55 -4.02 -2.74
CA VAL A 49 -1.05 -2.93 -1.87
C VAL A 49 -2.11 -1.84 -1.71
N GLY A 50 -2.84 -1.52 -2.78
CA GLY A 50 -3.90 -0.52 -2.76
C GLY A 50 -5.04 -0.85 -1.81
N GLU A 51 -5.45 -2.12 -1.69
CA GLU A 51 -6.51 -2.52 -0.74
C GLU A 51 -6.09 -2.30 0.72
N TYR A 52 -4.81 -2.46 1.07
CA TYR A 52 -4.30 -2.09 2.40
C TYR A 52 -4.40 -0.59 2.65
N ILE A 53 -3.97 0.21 1.67
CA ILE A 53 -4.02 1.68 1.73
C ILE A 53 -5.45 2.17 1.88
N ILE A 54 -6.36 1.65 1.04
CA ILE A 54 -7.80 1.96 1.08
C ILE A 54 -8.41 1.54 2.42
N GLY A 55 -7.99 0.41 3.00
CA GLY A 55 -8.42 -0.03 4.33
C GLY A 55 -8.04 0.96 5.42
N ILE A 56 -6.82 1.50 5.38
CA ILE A 56 -6.33 2.53 6.29
C ILE A 56 -7.09 3.85 6.06
N ASP A 57 -7.19 4.31 4.81
CA ASP A 57 -7.82 5.59 4.43
C ASP A 57 -9.31 5.65 4.83
N ASN A 58 -10.01 4.51 4.71
CA ASN A 58 -11.41 4.39 5.12
C ASN A 58 -11.61 4.38 6.65
N ARG A 59 -10.55 4.53 7.45
CA ARG A 59 -10.59 4.64 8.92
C ARG A 59 -11.32 3.46 9.58
N ARG A 60 -11.24 2.28 8.98
CA ARG A 60 -11.82 1.05 9.56
C ARG A 60 -10.95 0.47 10.68
N LEU A 61 -9.77 1.03 10.90
CA LEU A 61 -8.82 0.63 11.94
C LEU A 61 -9.03 1.50 13.18
N SER A 62 -9.56 0.92 14.25
CA SER A 62 -9.46 1.51 15.59
C SER A 62 -8.58 0.59 16.43
N LEU A 63 -7.39 1.08 16.77
CA LEU A 63 -6.36 0.33 17.49
C LEU A 63 -6.23 0.96 18.88
N ALA A 64 -7.16 0.59 19.76
CA ALA A 64 -7.46 1.28 21.02
C ALA A 64 -6.28 1.40 22.00
N ASN A 65 -5.24 0.59 21.84
CA ASN A 65 -4.04 0.62 22.67
C ASN A 65 -2.79 0.30 21.86
N TYR A 66 -1.62 0.55 22.46
CA TYR A 66 -0.32 0.30 21.82
C TYR A 66 -0.12 -1.16 21.40
N ASP A 67 -0.59 -2.13 22.19
CA ASP A 67 -0.40 -3.56 21.88
C ASP A 67 -1.16 -3.96 20.60
N ASP A 68 -2.40 -3.49 20.44
CA ASP A 68 -3.19 -3.70 19.23
C ASP A 68 -2.55 -3.01 18.01
N ARG A 69 -2.04 -1.78 18.19
CA ARG A 69 -1.27 -1.09 17.14
C ARG A 69 -0.02 -1.84 16.74
N TYR A 70 0.71 -2.33 17.72
CA TYR A 70 1.93 -3.10 17.50
C TYR A 70 1.63 -4.41 16.76
N LYS A 71 0.58 -5.15 17.15
CA LYS A 71 0.14 -6.34 16.42
C LYS A 71 -0.28 -6.02 14.98
N ALA A 72 -1.06 -4.95 14.77
CA ALA A 72 -1.48 -4.51 13.45
C ALA A 72 -0.29 -4.15 12.55
N SER A 73 0.67 -3.36 13.06
CA SER A 73 1.91 -3.04 12.34
C SER A 73 2.74 -4.28 12.00
N LYS A 74 2.89 -5.24 12.93
CA LYS A 74 3.58 -6.51 12.65
C LYS A 74 2.88 -7.34 11.59
N LEU A 75 1.56 -7.40 11.62
CA LEU A 75 0.77 -8.08 10.60
C LEU A 75 0.96 -7.41 9.23
N LEU A 76 0.86 -6.08 9.16
CA LEU A 76 1.07 -5.30 7.95
C LEU A 76 2.46 -5.53 7.34
N LYS A 77 3.50 -5.51 8.18
CA LYS A 77 4.87 -5.76 7.76
C LYS A 77 5.06 -7.18 7.23
N ARG A 78 4.60 -8.20 7.97
CA ARG A 78 4.68 -9.61 7.54
C ARG A 78 3.91 -9.84 6.23
N ASN A 79 2.75 -9.21 6.08
CA ASN A 79 1.95 -9.29 4.86
C ASN A 79 2.70 -8.66 3.68
N GLY A 80 3.32 -7.49 3.88
CA GLY A 80 4.21 -6.87 2.89
C GLY A 80 5.38 -7.77 2.49
N GLU A 81 6.10 -8.34 3.47
CA GLU A 81 7.21 -9.28 3.23
C GLU A 81 6.77 -10.51 2.42
N ARG A 82 5.60 -11.08 2.73
CA ARG A 82 5.07 -12.23 1.99
C ARG A 82 4.73 -11.88 0.54
N VAL A 83 4.14 -10.72 0.31
CA VAL A 83 3.84 -10.23 -1.04
C VAL A 83 5.15 -9.97 -1.80
N SER A 84 6.12 -9.28 -1.20
CA SER A 84 7.43 -9.02 -1.79
C SER A 84 8.12 -10.33 -2.20
N LEU A 85 8.14 -11.32 -1.30
CA LEU A 85 8.71 -12.64 -1.58
C LEU A 85 8.00 -13.38 -2.71
N LEU A 86 6.66 -13.30 -2.79
CA LEU A 86 5.91 -13.87 -3.90
C LEU A 86 6.35 -13.24 -5.22
N PHE A 87 6.31 -11.92 -5.35
CA PHE A 87 6.66 -11.24 -6.59
C PHE A 87 8.12 -11.45 -6.98
N SER A 88 9.04 -11.46 -6.01
CA SER A 88 10.45 -11.80 -6.26
C SER A 88 10.64 -13.20 -6.85
N LYS A 89 9.80 -14.18 -6.47
CA LYS A 89 9.84 -15.54 -7.06
C LYS A 89 9.21 -15.59 -8.45
N LEU A 90 8.15 -14.83 -8.70
CA LEU A 90 7.48 -14.81 -10.01
C LEU A 90 8.26 -14.07 -11.10
N LEU A 91 9.28 -13.31 -10.70
CA LEU A 91 10.12 -12.47 -11.56
C LEU A 91 11.58 -12.94 -11.61
N ASP A 92 11.90 -14.11 -11.06
CA ASP A 92 13.27 -14.62 -10.97
C ASP A 92 13.93 -14.84 -12.34
N ASP A 93 13.12 -15.09 -13.37
CA ASP A 93 13.51 -15.28 -14.76
C ASP A 93 13.42 -14.02 -15.63
N VAL A 94 13.07 -12.86 -15.05
CA VAL A 94 12.83 -11.62 -15.79
C VAL A 94 13.90 -10.56 -15.52
N ASP A 95 14.65 -10.19 -16.56
CA ASP A 95 15.59 -9.07 -16.55
C ASP A 95 14.90 -7.75 -16.91
N VAL A 96 13.89 -7.36 -16.12
CA VAL A 96 13.18 -6.07 -16.26
C VAL A 96 13.02 -5.45 -14.87
N THR A 97 13.29 -4.15 -14.77
CA THR A 97 13.09 -3.38 -13.53
C THR A 97 11.64 -3.50 -13.06
N PHE A 98 11.46 -3.99 -11.83
CA PHE A 98 10.16 -4.12 -11.18
C PHE A 98 10.19 -3.42 -9.81
N THR A 99 9.31 -2.44 -9.63
CA THR A 99 9.25 -1.68 -8.39
C THR A 99 8.44 -2.45 -7.35
N ASP A 100 9.06 -2.72 -6.19
CA ASP A 100 8.37 -3.30 -5.03
C ASP A 100 7.51 -2.23 -4.35
N LEU A 101 6.19 -2.37 -4.44
CA LEU A 101 5.22 -1.47 -3.82
C LEU A 101 5.01 -1.75 -2.32
N THR A 102 5.39 -2.94 -1.85
CA THR A 102 5.20 -3.37 -0.45
C THR A 102 6.03 -2.54 0.53
N VAL A 103 7.06 -1.84 0.04
CA VAL A 103 7.85 -0.86 0.80
C VAL A 103 7.00 0.27 1.40
N VAL A 104 5.82 0.54 0.81
CA VAL A 104 4.83 1.47 1.38
C VAL A 104 4.22 0.87 2.65
N LEU A 105 3.85 -0.41 2.64
CA LEU A 105 3.25 -1.07 3.80
C LEU A 105 4.20 -1.10 5.00
N VAL A 106 5.50 -1.29 4.75
CA VAL A 106 6.53 -1.22 5.79
C VAL A 106 6.57 0.18 6.41
N ALA A 107 6.62 1.23 5.60
CA ALA A 107 6.68 2.60 6.11
C ALA A 107 5.39 3.01 6.87
N LEU A 108 4.22 2.56 6.41
CA LEU A 108 2.96 2.74 7.15
C LEU A 108 3.00 1.99 8.49
N SER A 109 3.60 0.79 8.53
CA SER A 109 3.74 0.01 9.76
C SER A 109 4.66 0.67 10.79
N ASP A 110 5.70 1.37 10.32
CA ASP A 110 6.65 2.09 11.19
C ASP A 110 5.93 3.21 11.96
N VAL A 111 5.09 4.01 11.27
CA VAL A 111 4.22 5.04 11.90
C VAL A 111 3.26 4.44 12.94
N LEU A 112 2.63 3.30 12.65
CA LEU A 112 1.70 2.65 13.57
C LEU A 112 2.41 2.11 14.82
N SER A 113 3.59 1.52 14.64
CA SER A 113 4.38 0.87 15.70
C SER A 113 5.15 1.84 16.59
N LEU A 114 5.32 3.10 16.15
CA LEU A 114 6.07 4.11 16.89
C LEU A 114 5.45 4.37 18.27
N ARG A 115 6.20 4.05 19.31
CA ARG A 115 5.74 4.15 20.71
C ARG A 115 5.76 5.58 21.24
N ASP A 116 6.80 6.34 20.91
CA ASP A 116 6.97 7.71 21.39
C ASP A 116 6.18 8.69 20.52
N LYS A 117 5.10 9.27 21.07
CA LYS A 117 4.26 10.27 20.39
C LYS A 117 5.07 11.52 20.02
N SER A 118 6.10 11.90 20.78
CA SER A 118 6.89 13.10 20.51
C SER A 118 7.70 13.01 19.21
N LEU A 119 7.98 11.79 18.74
CA LEU A 119 8.70 11.53 17.49
C LEU A 119 7.76 11.35 16.28
N LEU A 120 6.45 11.43 16.48
CA LEU A 120 5.48 11.13 15.42
C LEU A 120 5.60 12.08 14.22
N SER A 121 5.83 13.37 14.48
CA SER A 121 6.04 14.36 13.41
C SER A 121 7.28 14.07 12.56
N LEU A 122 8.33 13.54 13.17
CA LEU A 122 9.56 13.13 12.47
C LEU A 122 9.29 11.90 11.60
N GLU A 123 8.60 10.91 12.14
CA GLU A 123 8.28 9.67 11.41
C GLU A 123 7.34 9.94 10.21
N THR A 124 6.31 10.78 10.40
CA THR A 124 5.43 11.19 9.29
C THR A 124 6.17 12.00 8.25
N THR A 125 7.12 12.85 8.66
CA THR A 125 8.01 13.57 7.73
C THR A 125 8.86 12.61 6.90
N THR A 126 9.42 11.56 7.53
CA THR A 126 10.19 10.52 6.82
C THR A 126 9.31 9.78 5.80
N LEU A 127 8.08 9.41 6.19
CA LEU A 127 7.11 8.78 5.30
C LEU A 127 6.82 9.67 4.07
N VAL A 128 6.48 10.95 4.29
CA VAL A 128 6.13 11.87 3.19
C VAL A 128 7.32 12.18 2.31
N ARG A 129 8.55 12.26 2.85
CA ARG A 129 9.75 12.42 2.02
C ARG A 129 9.99 11.22 1.11
N LYS A 130 9.71 10.00 1.60
CA LYS A 130 9.82 8.77 0.82
C LYS A 130 8.70 8.64 -0.22
N PHE A 131 7.51 9.14 0.10
CA PHE A 131 6.31 9.06 -0.73
C PHE A 131 5.60 10.43 -0.81
N PRO A 132 6.12 11.38 -1.59
CA PRO A 132 5.63 12.76 -1.61
C PRO A 132 4.22 12.90 -2.20
N ASP A 133 3.75 11.90 -2.96
CA ASP A 133 2.41 11.87 -3.55
C ASP A 133 1.32 11.33 -2.60
N ILE A 134 1.67 11.01 -1.34
CA ILE A 134 0.68 10.61 -0.32
C ILE A 134 -0.30 11.75 -0.05
N HIS A 135 -1.60 11.46 -0.07
CA HIS A 135 -2.63 12.47 0.17
C HIS A 135 -2.87 12.73 1.66
N VAL A 136 -3.30 13.96 1.97
CA VAL A 136 -3.56 14.44 3.35
C VAL A 136 -4.54 13.53 4.08
N GLU A 137 -5.60 13.06 3.41
CA GLU A 137 -6.63 12.24 4.04
C GLU A 137 -6.07 10.89 4.52
N LEU A 138 -5.22 10.24 3.71
CA LEU A 138 -4.57 8.98 4.07
C LEU A 138 -3.56 9.16 5.21
N LEU A 139 -2.71 10.19 5.14
CA LEU A 139 -1.78 10.48 6.22
C LEU A 139 -2.53 10.78 7.54
N SER A 140 -3.60 11.57 7.45
CA SER A 140 -4.47 11.87 8.59
C SER A 140 -5.14 10.61 9.15
N ALA A 141 -5.62 9.71 8.28
CA ALA A 141 -6.24 8.45 8.70
C ALA A 141 -5.24 7.52 9.39
N LEU A 142 -4.00 7.42 8.86
CA LEU A 142 -2.91 6.65 9.46
C LEU A 142 -2.54 7.16 10.85
N ILE A 143 -2.39 8.48 11.00
CA ILE A 143 -2.08 9.11 12.30
C ILE A 143 -3.22 8.85 13.28
N GLN A 144 -4.47 9.04 12.84
CA GLN A 144 -5.63 8.85 13.70
C GLN A 144 -5.83 7.40 14.13
N ALA A 145 -5.45 6.42 13.30
CA ALA A 145 -5.53 4.99 13.65
C ALA A 145 -4.71 4.63 14.90
N ARG A 146 -3.83 5.51 15.37
CA ARG A 146 -3.09 5.34 16.61
C ARG A 146 -3.90 5.62 17.89
N GLU A 147 -5.06 6.28 17.77
CA GLU A 147 -5.99 6.68 18.85
C GLU A 147 -5.38 7.57 19.96
N ASP A 148 -4.06 7.79 19.98
CA ASP A 148 -3.35 8.77 20.82
C ASP A 148 -3.31 10.18 20.20
N MET A 149 -4.00 10.34 19.07
CA MET A 149 -4.14 11.57 18.30
C MET A 149 -5.61 11.78 17.93
N GLY A 150 -6.17 12.94 18.30
CA GLY A 150 -7.55 13.28 17.94
C GLY A 150 -7.71 13.52 16.43
N ARG A 151 -8.95 13.51 15.92
CA ARG A 151 -9.22 13.75 14.48
C ARG A 151 -8.65 15.07 13.97
N VAL A 152 -8.84 16.16 14.72
CA VAL A 152 -8.37 17.51 14.35
C VAL A 152 -6.84 17.58 14.42
N GLU A 153 -6.26 17.07 15.49
CA GLU A 153 -4.80 17.01 15.69
C GLU A 153 -4.11 16.20 14.58
N SER A 154 -4.68 15.04 14.23
CA SER A 154 -4.19 14.18 13.15
C SER A 154 -4.25 14.86 11.78
N ARG A 155 -5.32 15.62 11.52
CA ARG A 155 -5.47 16.35 10.26
C ARG A 155 -4.50 17.53 10.17
N SER A 156 -4.38 18.33 11.22
CA SER A 156 -3.42 19.44 11.28
C SER A 156 -2.00 18.94 11.02
N MET A 157 -1.56 17.89 11.74
CA MET A 157 -0.23 17.33 11.56
C MET A 157 0.01 16.83 10.14
N ALA A 158 -0.99 16.21 9.50
CA ALA A 158 -0.87 15.76 8.11
C ALA A 158 -0.74 16.93 7.12
N GLU A 159 -1.55 17.97 7.29
CA GLU A 159 -1.52 19.19 6.47
C GLU A 159 -0.19 19.93 6.63
N ASP A 160 0.31 20.06 7.87
CA ASP A 160 1.60 20.69 8.19
C ASP A 160 2.75 19.89 7.56
N THR A 161 2.80 18.58 7.79
CA THR A 161 3.87 17.70 7.27
C THR A 161 3.95 17.76 5.75
N ILE A 162 2.82 17.60 5.05
CA ILE A 162 2.78 17.66 3.59
C ILE A 162 3.10 19.09 3.12
N GLY A 163 2.58 20.12 3.78
CA GLY A 163 2.84 21.53 3.49
C GLY A 163 4.32 21.88 3.48
N HIS A 164 5.08 21.40 4.45
CA HIS A 164 6.53 21.61 4.53
C HIS A 164 7.32 20.94 3.39
N ILE A 165 6.77 19.89 2.79
CA ILE A 165 7.46 19.06 1.80
C ILE A 165 7.05 19.39 0.35
N LYS A 166 6.06 20.28 0.14
CA LYS A 166 5.53 20.66 -1.20
C LYS A 166 6.57 21.14 -2.23
N HIS A 167 7.79 21.49 -1.80
CA HIS A 167 8.87 21.95 -2.66
C HIS A 167 9.94 20.88 -2.97
N HIS A 168 9.75 19.64 -2.48
CA HIS A 168 10.64 18.52 -2.80
C HIS A 168 10.39 17.94 -4.20
N ALA A 169 11.35 17.14 -4.69
CA ALA A 169 11.26 16.49 -5.99
C ALA A 169 9.97 15.68 -6.16
N LYS A 170 9.41 15.68 -7.38
CA LYS A 170 8.28 14.82 -7.74
C LYS A 170 8.62 13.36 -7.41
N GLY A 171 7.66 12.65 -6.83
CA GLY A 171 7.83 11.24 -6.48
C GLY A 171 7.95 10.35 -7.72
N ASP A 172 8.32 9.09 -7.48
CA ASP A 172 8.31 8.06 -8.51
C ASP A 172 6.89 7.91 -9.08
N ALA A 173 6.77 7.91 -10.41
CA ALA A 173 5.48 7.80 -11.10
C ALA A 173 4.69 6.54 -10.70
N VAL A 174 5.40 5.47 -10.32
CA VAL A 174 4.80 4.22 -9.82
C VAL A 174 4.07 4.45 -8.51
N PHE A 175 4.69 5.13 -7.54
CA PHE A 175 4.04 5.45 -6.27
C PHE A 175 2.94 6.52 -6.46
N ALA A 176 3.15 7.50 -7.32
CA ALA A 176 2.13 8.49 -7.65
C ALA A 176 0.85 7.83 -8.19
N LYS A 177 0.97 6.86 -9.10
CA LYS A 177 -0.16 6.06 -9.61
C LYS A 177 -0.85 5.27 -8.48
N LEU A 178 -0.08 4.66 -7.57
CA LEU A 178 -0.64 3.95 -6.42
C LEU A 178 -1.49 4.87 -5.54
N PHE A 179 -0.99 6.04 -5.13
CA PHE A 179 -1.76 6.94 -4.27
C PHE A 179 -2.98 7.55 -4.99
N GLN A 180 -2.83 7.92 -6.26
CA GLN A 180 -3.95 8.45 -7.07
C GLN A 180 -5.10 7.44 -7.21
N SER A 181 -4.78 6.16 -7.43
CA SER A 181 -5.77 5.10 -7.58
C SER A 181 -6.46 4.71 -6.26
N CYS A 182 -5.82 4.94 -5.12
CA CYS A 182 -6.38 4.68 -3.79
C CYS A 182 -7.26 5.81 -3.26
N LYS A 183 -7.24 7.01 -3.87
CA LYS A 183 -8.00 8.16 -3.39
C LYS A 183 -9.51 7.90 -3.40
N THR A 184 -10.17 8.13 -2.27
CA THR A 184 -11.62 7.99 -2.09
C THR A 184 -12.39 8.80 -3.16
N GLY A 185 -13.27 8.11 -3.91
CA GLY A 185 -14.04 8.71 -5.01
C GLY A 185 -13.47 8.49 -6.42
N SER A 186 -12.26 7.96 -6.56
CA SER A 186 -11.79 7.42 -7.84
C SER A 186 -12.63 6.17 -8.19
N LYS A 187 -13.29 6.14 -9.35
CA LYS A 187 -13.86 4.89 -9.90
C LYS A 187 -12.73 3.86 -9.92
N ARG A 188 -12.73 2.83 -9.06
CA ARG A 188 -11.62 1.86 -8.84
C ARG A 188 -10.72 1.71 -10.07
N ILE A 189 -9.65 2.52 -10.16
CA ILE A 189 -8.95 2.86 -11.43
C ILE A 189 -8.10 1.72 -11.96
N PHE A 190 -7.89 0.65 -11.19
CA PHE A 190 -7.29 -0.54 -11.77
C PHE A 190 -8.35 -1.34 -12.54
N SER A 191 -8.92 -0.71 -13.56
CA SER A 191 -9.62 -1.39 -14.64
C SER A 191 -8.56 -2.18 -15.39
N LEU A 192 -8.72 -3.50 -15.45
CA LEU A 192 -7.86 -4.36 -16.26
C LEU A 192 -7.90 -3.88 -17.73
N GLU A 193 -9.02 -3.28 -18.15
CA GLU A 193 -9.31 -2.79 -19.50
C GLU A 193 -8.28 -1.76 -19.99
N ASP A 194 -8.01 -0.70 -19.23
CA ASP A 194 -7.03 0.33 -19.62
C ASP A 194 -5.62 -0.25 -19.78
N THR A 195 -5.26 -1.20 -18.91
CA THR A 195 -3.97 -1.89 -19.02
C THR A 195 -3.94 -2.82 -20.22
N MET A 196 -5.02 -3.55 -20.48
CA MET A 196 -5.14 -4.42 -21.64
C MET A 196 -5.07 -3.60 -22.93
N GLU A 197 -5.75 -2.46 -23.03
CA GLU A 197 -5.65 -1.53 -24.17
C GLU A 197 -4.20 -1.08 -24.38
N HIS A 198 -3.51 -0.65 -23.32
CA HIS A 198 -2.10 -0.29 -23.41
C HIS A 198 -1.18 -1.46 -23.78
N MET A 199 -1.49 -2.69 -23.34
CA MET A 199 -0.76 -3.91 -23.74
C MET A 199 -1.00 -4.23 -25.22
N PHE A 200 -2.24 -4.12 -25.71
CA PHE A 200 -2.59 -4.36 -27.11
C PHE A 200 -1.92 -3.35 -28.05
N VAL A 201 -1.86 -2.07 -27.67
CA VAL A 201 -1.16 -1.03 -28.44
C VAL A 201 0.35 -1.30 -28.56
N LYS A 202 0.97 -1.99 -27.59
CA LYS A 202 2.39 -2.37 -27.64
C LYS A 202 2.67 -3.70 -28.36
N LEU A 203 1.63 -4.43 -28.76
CA LEU A 203 1.75 -5.71 -29.48
C LEU A 203 1.69 -5.54 -31.01
N ILE A 204 1.30 -4.36 -31.50
CA ILE A 204 1.29 -3.93 -32.91
C ILE A 204 2.57 -3.14 -33.18
#